data_AF-A0A8D1ZX28-F1
#
_entry.id   AF-A0A8D1ZX28-F1
#
_cell.length_a   1.000
_cell.length_b   1.000
_cell.length_c   1.000
_cell.angle_alpha   90.00
_cell.angle_beta   90.00
_cell.angle_gamma   90.00
#
_symmetry.space_group_name_H-M   'P 1'
#
loop_
_entity.id
_entity.type
_entity.pdbx_description
1 polymer ?
#
loop_
_entity_poly.entity_id
_entity_poly.type
_entity_poly.pdbx_seq_one_letter_code
_entity_poly.pdbx_strand_id
1 'polypeptide(L)'
;MGLYRRWRRLRLPGLQACGLHTAAVPTPPHWLVERLGFFEELWTAQVKKLASMAQKEHRAIKVSLPGGRKVDAVAWNTTPYQLAQQISSKLADTAVAAVVNGEPYDLERPLEKDSDLRFLTFDSAEGKAVFWHSSTHVLGAAAEQFLGAVLCQGPSTECGFYHDFFLGKERTVRGSELPVLEQICQELAAAAQPFRRLEASRDQLRQLFKAEYTRRGFLEVKTPTLFSTKLWELSGHWEHYREDMFALQPSSTDGPASSQSDHSTSHPTDTLALKPMNCPAHCLMFAHRPRSWRELPLRLADFGALHRAEASGSLGGLTRLRCFQQDDAHIFCAPDQLEAEIRGCLDFLRSVYTVLGFSFRLALSTRPSGFLGEPCLWDQAEQVLQQALEEFGEPWDLNPGDGAFYGPKIDVHVRDALGRPHQCGTIQLDFQLPLRFDLQYKGQAGALERPVLIHRAVLGSVERMLGVLAESCGGKWPLWLSPFQVVVIPVGSEQEEYAREAQQSLRAAGLVGDLDADSGLTLSRRVRRAQLAHYNFQFVVGQKEQSKRTVNIRTRDNHRLGERDLAEAVQRLLELQNTRVPNAEEIF
;
A
#
# COMPACT_ATOMS: atom_id res chain seq x y z
N MET A 1 -17.42 -26.96 23.12
CA MET A 1 -18.86 -27.07 22.76
C MET A 1 -19.80 -26.06 23.45
N GLY A 2 -19.35 -25.21 24.39
CA GLY A 2 -20.25 -24.27 25.11
C GLY A 2 -20.56 -22.93 24.41
N LEU A 3 -19.76 -22.50 23.41
CA LEU A 3 -19.91 -21.19 22.74
C LEU A 3 -20.98 -21.17 21.62
N TYR A 4 -21.33 -22.34 21.08
CA TYR A 4 -22.23 -22.45 19.93
C TYR A 4 -23.71 -22.14 20.26
N ARG A 5 -24.12 -22.32 21.53
CA ARG A 5 -25.52 -22.09 21.96
C ARG A 5 -25.85 -20.62 22.26
N ARG A 6 -24.85 -19.73 22.42
CA ARG A 6 -25.10 -18.34 22.83
C ARG A 6 -25.49 -17.40 21.69
N TRP A 7 -25.24 -17.77 20.44
CA TRP A 7 -25.57 -16.99 19.24
C TRP A 7 -27.07 -16.95 18.90
N ARG A 8 -27.93 -17.75 19.56
CA ARG A 8 -29.38 -17.81 19.28
C ARG A 8 -30.24 -16.76 20.00
N ARG A 9 -29.71 -15.89 20.88
CA ARG A 9 -30.55 -15.03 21.76
C ARG A 9 -30.18 -13.54 21.81
N LEU A 10 -29.84 -12.92 20.68
CA LEU A 10 -29.84 -11.45 20.57
C LEU A 10 -30.60 -11.05 19.30
N ARG A 11 -31.92 -10.86 19.43
CA ARG A 11 -32.77 -10.23 18.41
C ARG A 11 -32.94 -8.76 18.79
N LEU A 12 -32.43 -7.86 17.95
CA LEU A 12 -32.87 -6.45 17.90
C LEU A 12 -33.70 -6.29 16.60
N PRO A 13 -34.78 -5.49 16.60
CA PRO A 13 -35.64 -5.34 15.42
C PRO A 13 -34.97 -4.43 14.39
N GLY A 14 -34.92 -4.85 13.11
CA GLY A 14 -34.69 -3.95 11.97
C GLY A 14 -33.35 -4.06 11.21
N LEU A 15 -32.37 -4.84 11.69
CA LEU A 15 -31.13 -5.12 10.96
C LEU A 15 -30.85 -6.63 11.03
N GLN A 16 -30.89 -7.32 9.88
CA GLN A 16 -30.47 -8.72 9.82
C GLN A 16 -28.96 -8.79 10.10
N ALA A 17 -28.58 -9.45 11.19
CA ALA A 17 -27.20 -9.82 11.46
C ALA A 17 -26.71 -10.80 10.37
N CYS A 18 -25.43 -10.70 10.00
CA CYS A 18 -24.77 -11.70 9.18
C CYS A 18 -24.77 -13.03 9.96
N GLY A 19 -25.73 -13.90 9.66
CA GLY A 19 -25.82 -15.23 10.25
C GLY A 19 -24.81 -16.13 9.55
N LEU A 20 -23.90 -16.74 10.32
CA LEU A 20 -23.23 -17.96 9.85
C LEU A 20 -24.32 -19.00 9.57
N HIS A 21 -24.62 -19.22 8.30
CA HIS A 21 -25.51 -20.29 7.90
C HIS A 21 -24.86 -21.63 8.26
N THR A 22 -25.59 -22.41 9.06
CA THR A 22 -25.26 -23.79 9.36
C THR A 22 -25.64 -24.69 8.19
N ALA A 23 -24.95 -24.55 7.06
CA ALA A 23 -24.80 -25.66 6.13
C ALA A 23 -23.70 -26.58 6.69
N ALA A 24 -23.78 -27.87 6.42
CA ALA A 24 -22.79 -28.86 6.85
C ALA A 24 -21.46 -28.64 6.09
N VAL A 25 -20.73 -27.60 6.46
CA VAL A 25 -19.46 -27.19 5.86
C VAL A 25 -18.42 -27.15 7.00
N PRO A 26 -17.13 -27.46 6.74
CA PRO A 26 -16.12 -27.49 7.79
C PRO A 26 -16.08 -26.18 8.56
N THR A 27 -15.66 -26.25 9.83
CA THR A 27 -15.41 -25.03 10.62
C THR A 27 -14.45 -24.14 9.83
N PRO A 28 -14.81 -22.87 9.53
CA PRO A 28 -13.98 -22.02 8.71
C PRO A 28 -12.59 -21.87 9.34
N PRO A 29 -11.52 -21.78 8.54
CA PRO A 29 -10.17 -21.68 9.06
C PRO A 29 -10.03 -20.48 10.02
N HIS A 30 -9.23 -20.64 11.07
CA HIS A 30 -9.07 -19.61 12.12
C HIS A 30 -8.68 -18.24 11.55
N TRP A 31 -7.76 -18.22 10.59
CA TRP A 31 -7.29 -17.01 9.91
C TRP A 31 -8.40 -16.28 9.13
N LEU A 32 -9.40 -17.00 8.62
CA LEU A 32 -10.53 -16.41 7.90
C LEU A 32 -11.45 -15.67 8.87
N VAL A 33 -11.64 -16.22 10.07
CA VAL A 33 -12.42 -15.59 11.15
C VAL A 33 -11.74 -14.32 11.65
N GLU A 34 -10.41 -14.36 11.81
CA GLU A 34 -9.61 -13.18 12.21
C GLU A 34 -9.63 -12.09 11.14
N ARG A 35 -9.47 -12.45 9.86
CA ARG A 35 -9.54 -11.51 8.73
C ARG A 35 -10.91 -10.81 8.63
N LEU A 36 -12.00 -11.56 8.82
CA LEU A 36 -13.35 -10.98 8.85
C LEU A 36 -13.56 -10.07 10.06
N GLY A 37 -13.00 -10.42 11.22
CA GLY A 37 -13.02 -9.55 12.40
C GLY A 37 -12.32 -8.22 12.17
N PHE A 38 -11.13 -8.26 11.56
CA PHE A 38 -10.36 -7.07 11.21
C PHE A 38 -11.05 -6.21 10.14
N PHE A 39 -11.68 -6.84 9.14
CA PHE A 39 -12.46 -6.12 8.14
C PHE A 39 -13.64 -5.36 8.76
N GLU A 40 -14.43 -5.99 9.64
CA GLU A 40 -15.56 -5.33 10.31
C GLU A 40 -15.13 -4.14 11.17
N GLU A 41 -13.95 -4.23 11.77
CA GLU A 41 -13.34 -3.15 12.54
C GLU A 41 -12.98 -1.96 11.66
N LEU A 42 -12.19 -2.19 10.62
CA LEU A 42 -11.77 -1.14 9.69
C LEU A 42 -12.98 -0.54 8.97
N TRP A 43 -13.97 -1.36 8.62
CA TRP A 43 -15.22 -0.90 8.04
C TRP A 43 -15.99 -0.02 9.01
N THR A 44 -16.06 -0.37 10.29
CA THR A 44 -16.67 0.47 11.33
C THR A 44 -15.98 1.84 11.42
N ALA A 45 -14.64 1.87 11.36
CA ALA A 45 -13.88 3.11 11.34
C ALA A 45 -14.14 3.94 10.06
N GLN A 46 -14.19 3.30 8.90
CA GLN A 46 -14.50 3.94 7.62
C GLN A 46 -15.92 4.52 7.60
N VAL A 47 -16.92 3.79 8.11
CA VAL A 47 -18.30 4.29 8.25
C VAL A 47 -18.35 5.52 9.16
N LYS A 48 -17.63 5.52 10.28
CA LYS A 48 -17.53 6.70 11.17
C LYS A 48 -16.86 7.88 10.47
N LYS A 49 -15.78 7.63 9.70
CA LYS A 49 -15.10 8.66 8.90
C LYS A 49 -16.04 9.26 7.86
N LEU A 50 -16.74 8.43 7.08
CA LEU A 50 -17.71 8.88 6.09
C LEU A 50 -18.85 9.67 6.74
N ALA A 51 -19.37 9.23 7.89
CA ALA A 51 -20.37 9.96 8.65
C ALA A 51 -19.85 11.33 9.14
N SER A 52 -18.59 11.40 9.60
CA SER A 52 -17.97 12.68 9.96
C SER A 52 -17.78 13.60 8.77
N MET A 53 -17.41 13.07 7.60
CA MET A 53 -17.27 13.86 6.37
C MET A 53 -18.64 14.38 5.90
N ALA A 54 -19.67 13.53 5.95
CA ALA A 54 -21.04 13.91 5.65
C ALA A 54 -21.56 15.06 6.54
N GLN A 55 -21.12 15.14 7.79
CA GLN A 55 -21.45 16.26 8.68
C GLN A 55 -20.64 17.52 8.39
N LYS A 56 -19.33 17.40 8.12
CA LYS A 56 -18.42 18.54 7.92
C LYS A 56 -18.58 19.20 6.56
N GLU A 57 -18.81 18.40 5.53
CA GLU A 57 -18.89 18.83 4.14
C GLU A 57 -20.32 18.71 3.61
N HIS A 58 -21.31 18.93 4.48
CA HIS A 58 -22.72 18.92 4.12
C HIS A 58 -23.06 20.10 3.21
N ARG A 59 -22.88 19.92 1.90
CA ARG A 59 -23.21 20.92 0.87
C ARG A 59 -24.11 20.32 -0.19
N ALA A 60 -24.99 21.16 -0.74
CA ALA A 60 -25.78 20.80 -1.91
C ALA A 60 -24.85 20.66 -3.12
N ILE A 61 -25.04 19.61 -3.90
CA ILE A 61 -24.34 19.32 -5.15
C ILE A 61 -25.36 19.01 -6.25
N LYS A 62 -24.99 19.26 -7.51
CA LYS A 62 -25.80 18.95 -8.69
C LYS A 62 -25.25 17.72 -9.39
N VAL A 63 -26.11 16.75 -9.64
CA VAL A 63 -25.77 15.53 -10.39
C VAL A 63 -26.50 15.55 -11.74
N SER A 64 -25.74 15.50 -12.83
CA SER A 64 -26.30 15.37 -14.18
C SER A 64 -26.49 13.89 -14.50
N LEU A 65 -27.69 13.53 -14.96
CA LEU A 65 -28.04 12.19 -15.44
C LEU A 65 -28.11 12.16 -16.97
N PRO A 66 -28.06 10.96 -17.59
CA PRO A 66 -28.23 10.83 -19.03
C PRO A 66 -29.60 11.38 -19.45
N GLY A 67 -29.66 12.07 -20.59
CA GLY A 67 -30.86 12.76 -21.06
C GLY A 67 -31.05 14.19 -20.51
N GLY A 68 -30.02 14.77 -19.87
CA GLY A 68 -29.99 16.19 -19.49
C GLY A 68 -30.73 16.54 -18.20
N ARG A 69 -31.29 15.54 -17.50
CA ARG A 69 -31.94 15.71 -16.20
C ARG A 69 -30.88 16.03 -15.14
N LYS A 70 -31.10 17.08 -14.35
CA LYS A 70 -30.26 17.41 -13.19
C LYS A 70 -31.01 17.11 -11.90
N VAL A 71 -30.32 16.52 -10.93
CA VAL A 71 -30.87 16.12 -9.64
C VAL A 71 -30.07 16.79 -8.53
N ASP A 72 -30.79 17.26 -7.51
CA ASP A 72 -30.19 17.77 -6.28
C ASP A 72 -29.72 16.62 -5.41
N ALA A 73 -28.48 16.70 -4.95
CA ALA A 73 -27.83 15.73 -4.09
C ALA A 73 -27.05 16.44 -2.98
N VAL A 74 -26.59 15.69 -1.99
CA VAL A 74 -25.81 16.20 -0.87
C VAL A 74 -24.46 15.51 -0.87
N ALA A 75 -23.39 16.31 -0.84
CA ALA A 75 -22.03 15.80 -0.80
C ALA A 75 -21.83 14.88 0.42
N TRP A 76 -21.11 13.79 0.21
CA TRP A 76 -20.79 12.76 1.20
C TRP A 76 -21.98 12.03 1.81
N ASN A 77 -23.20 12.27 1.31
CA ASN A 77 -24.43 11.64 1.81
C ASN A 77 -25.18 10.92 0.70
N THR A 78 -25.40 11.58 -0.44
CA THR A 78 -26.11 10.99 -1.57
C THR A 78 -25.24 9.99 -2.33
N THR A 79 -25.74 8.77 -2.54
CA THR A 79 -25.06 7.71 -3.30
C THR A 79 -25.74 7.47 -4.66
N PRO A 80 -25.02 6.91 -5.66
CA PRO A 80 -25.64 6.46 -6.91
C PRO A 80 -26.84 5.52 -6.69
N TYR A 81 -26.77 4.60 -5.72
CA TYR A 81 -27.88 3.70 -5.41
C TYR A 81 -29.16 4.46 -5.00
N GLN A 82 -29.02 5.43 -4.10
CA GLN A 82 -30.16 6.26 -3.67
C GLN A 82 -30.76 7.05 -4.84
N LEU A 83 -29.91 7.56 -5.75
CA LEU A 83 -30.39 8.22 -6.96
C LEU A 83 -31.10 7.24 -7.91
N ALA A 84 -30.61 6.00 -8.05
CA ALA A 84 -31.27 4.97 -8.83
C ALA A 84 -32.68 4.67 -8.29
N GLN A 85 -32.81 4.53 -6.96
CA GLN A 85 -34.09 4.30 -6.29
C GLN A 85 -35.09 5.43 -6.52
N GLN A 86 -34.63 6.69 -6.54
CA GLN A 86 -35.47 7.85 -6.84
C GLN A 86 -35.94 7.88 -8.30
N ILE A 87 -35.18 7.29 -9.23
CA ILE A 87 -35.55 7.22 -10.64
C ILE A 87 -36.56 6.10 -10.87
N SER A 88 -36.24 4.86 -10.45
CA SER A 88 -37.17 3.74 -10.45
C SER A 88 -36.61 2.58 -9.62
N SER A 89 -37.49 1.81 -8.97
CA SER A 89 -37.11 0.57 -8.28
C SER A 89 -36.40 -0.40 -9.23
N LYS A 90 -36.91 -0.56 -10.45
CA LYS A 90 -36.31 -1.43 -11.47
C LYS A 90 -34.84 -1.08 -11.77
N LEU A 91 -34.51 0.21 -11.87
CA LEU A 91 -33.13 0.64 -12.12
C LEU A 91 -32.22 0.38 -10.91
N ALA A 92 -32.72 0.60 -9.70
CA ALA A 92 -31.96 0.29 -8.49
C ALA A 92 -31.68 -1.22 -8.36
N ASP A 93 -32.62 -2.06 -8.78
CA ASP A 93 -32.50 -3.52 -8.72
C ASP A 93 -31.57 -4.08 -9.82
N THR A 94 -31.47 -3.42 -10.98
CA THR A 94 -30.66 -3.90 -12.11
C THR A 94 -29.31 -3.21 -12.28
N ALA A 95 -29.08 -2.10 -11.59
CA ALA A 95 -27.79 -1.42 -11.60
C ALA A 95 -26.72 -2.26 -10.88
N VAL A 96 -25.56 -2.42 -11.51
CA VAL A 96 -24.41 -3.15 -10.97
C VAL A 96 -23.35 -2.18 -10.46
N ALA A 97 -23.18 -1.05 -11.14
CA ALA A 97 -22.24 0.02 -10.81
C ALA A 97 -22.74 1.36 -11.39
N ALA A 98 -22.00 2.43 -11.11
CA ALA A 98 -22.15 3.70 -11.80
C ALA A 98 -20.83 4.10 -12.46
N VAL A 99 -20.90 5.09 -13.35
CA VAL A 99 -19.74 5.85 -13.80
C VAL A 99 -19.99 7.30 -13.42
N VAL A 100 -19.07 7.87 -12.67
CA VAL A 100 -19.15 9.23 -12.12
C VAL A 100 -17.96 10.02 -12.66
N ASN A 101 -18.22 11.06 -13.44
CA ASN A 101 -17.20 11.88 -14.12
C ASN A 101 -16.23 11.05 -15.00
N GLY A 102 -16.76 10.03 -15.70
CA GLY A 102 -15.99 9.18 -16.59
C GLY A 102 -15.34 7.95 -15.94
N GLU A 103 -15.31 7.88 -14.61
CA GLU A 103 -14.66 6.79 -13.87
C GLU A 103 -15.66 5.79 -13.26
N PRO A 104 -15.37 4.48 -13.22
CA PRO A 104 -16.17 3.49 -12.51
C PRO A 104 -16.33 3.85 -11.03
N TYR A 105 -17.54 3.70 -10.52
CA TYR A 105 -17.94 4.15 -9.19
C TYR A 105 -18.92 3.17 -8.55
N ASP A 106 -18.67 2.84 -7.27
CA ASP A 106 -19.50 1.90 -6.51
C ASP A 106 -20.86 2.52 -6.18
N LEU A 107 -21.93 1.73 -6.22
CA LEU A 107 -23.29 2.24 -6.03
C LEU A 107 -23.55 2.83 -4.64
N GLU A 108 -22.89 2.29 -3.62
CA GLU A 108 -23.02 2.77 -2.24
C GLU A 108 -21.99 3.85 -1.87
N ARG A 109 -21.05 4.18 -2.76
CA ARG A 109 -20.05 5.21 -2.48
C ARG A 109 -20.69 6.61 -2.54
N PRO A 110 -20.56 7.45 -1.50
CA PRO A 110 -21.15 8.79 -1.51
C PRO A 110 -20.49 9.73 -2.52
N LEU A 111 -21.29 10.54 -3.19
CA LEU A 111 -20.81 11.56 -4.15
C LEU A 111 -20.22 12.76 -3.40
N GLU A 112 -19.07 13.25 -3.84
CA GLU A 112 -18.30 14.26 -3.08
C GLU A 112 -18.49 15.69 -3.62
N LYS A 113 -18.89 15.81 -4.88
CA LYS A 113 -18.96 17.07 -5.64
C LYS A 113 -19.97 16.95 -6.79
N ASP A 114 -20.26 18.08 -7.44
CA ASP A 114 -21.01 18.11 -8.69
C ASP A 114 -20.44 17.11 -9.68
N SER A 115 -21.30 16.31 -10.29
CA SER A 115 -20.87 15.15 -11.06
C SER A 115 -21.81 14.77 -12.19
N ASP A 116 -21.26 14.22 -13.25
CA ASP A 116 -22.00 13.54 -14.32
C ASP A 116 -22.05 12.05 -14.02
N LEU A 117 -23.24 11.47 -13.93
CA LEU A 117 -23.47 10.09 -13.48
C LEU A 117 -24.22 9.30 -14.55
N ARG A 118 -23.70 8.13 -14.93
CA ARG A 118 -24.45 7.10 -15.70
C ARG A 118 -24.48 5.78 -14.93
N PHE A 119 -25.59 5.06 -15.01
CA PHE A 119 -25.72 3.73 -14.41
C PHE A 119 -25.21 2.65 -15.37
N LEU A 120 -24.55 1.64 -14.82
CA LEU A 120 -24.16 0.44 -15.54
C LEU A 120 -25.09 -0.70 -15.11
N THR A 121 -25.78 -1.32 -16.07
CA THR A 121 -26.57 -2.53 -15.87
C THR A 121 -25.84 -3.71 -16.49
N PHE A 122 -26.31 -4.93 -16.22
CA PHE A 122 -25.75 -6.13 -16.85
C PHE A 122 -25.87 -6.16 -18.39
N ASP A 123 -26.64 -5.25 -19.00
CA ASP A 123 -26.76 -5.18 -20.46
C ASP A 123 -25.55 -4.51 -21.11
N SER A 124 -24.79 -3.67 -20.38
CA SER A 124 -23.60 -3.00 -20.90
C SER A 124 -22.35 -3.86 -20.73
N ALA A 125 -21.37 -3.69 -21.63
CA ALA A 125 -20.09 -4.40 -21.54
C ALA A 125 -19.38 -4.11 -20.21
N GLU A 126 -19.37 -2.85 -19.76
CA GLU A 126 -18.76 -2.47 -18.49
C GLU A 126 -19.53 -3.02 -17.29
N GLY A 127 -20.87 -3.07 -17.34
CA GLY A 127 -21.68 -3.65 -16.28
C GLY A 127 -21.51 -5.17 -16.17
N LYS A 128 -21.39 -5.89 -17.29
CA LYS A 128 -21.00 -7.31 -17.31
C LYS A 128 -19.62 -7.51 -16.71
N ALA A 129 -18.65 -6.66 -17.07
CA ALA A 129 -17.29 -6.77 -16.55
C ALA A 129 -17.24 -6.61 -15.02
N VAL A 130 -18.00 -5.67 -14.45
CA VAL A 130 -18.14 -5.50 -13.00
C VAL A 130 -18.86 -6.69 -12.37
N PHE A 131 -19.99 -7.14 -12.94
CA PHE A 131 -20.75 -8.28 -12.43
C PHE A 131 -19.90 -9.56 -12.37
N TRP A 132 -19.17 -9.85 -13.45
CA TRP A 132 -18.25 -10.98 -13.51
C TRP A 132 -17.09 -10.84 -12.54
N HIS A 133 -16.58 -9.62 -12.33
CA HIS A 133 -15.53 -9.40 -11.35
C HIS A 133 -16.05 -9.65 -9.92
N SER A 134 -17.24 -9.17 -9.58
CA SER A 134 -17.90 -9.50 -8.31
C SER A 134 -18.12 -11.01 -8.13
N SER A 135 -18.41 -11.72 -9.22
CA SER A 135 -18.58 -13.18 -9.21
C SER A 135 -17.28 -13.93 -8.90
N THR A 136 -16.11 -13.37 -9.24
CA THR A 136 -14.81 -13.98 -8.89
C THR A 136 -14.60 -13.97 -7.39
N HIS A 137 -14.99 -12.88 -6.71
CA HIS A 137 -14.93 -12.77 -5.25
C HIS A 137 -15.86 -13.76 -4.55
N VAL A 138 -17.04 -14.02 -5.12
CA VAL A 138 -17.98 -15.05 -4.59
C VAL A 138 -17.37 -16.45 -4.70
N LEU A 139 -16.81 -16.78 -5.86
CA LEU A 139 -16.11 -18.06 -6.06
C LEU A 139 -14.87 -18.16 -5.16
N GLY A 140 -14.20 -17.03 -4.90
CA GLY A 140 -13.07 -16.94 -3.98
C GLY A 140 -13.46 -17.27 -2.56
N ALA A 141 -14.48 -16.60 -2.04
CA ALA A 141 -15.01 -16.88 -0.72
C ALA A 141 -15.44 -18.34 -0.57
N ALA A 142 -16.09 -18.93 -1.59
CA ALA A 142 -16.45 -20.35 -1.59
C ALA A 142 -15.22 -21.27 -1.53
N ALA A 143 -14.18 -20.97 -2.31
CA ALA A 143 -12.95 -21.75 -2.34
C ALA A 143 -12.15 -21.64 -1.02
N GLU A 144 -12.08 -20.46 -0.41
CA GLU A 144 -11.45 -20.28 0.90
C GLU A 144 -12.19 -21.08 1.98
N GLN A 145 -13.53 -21.00 1.99
CA GLN A 145 -14.36 -21.67 2.99
C GLN A 145 -14.31 -23.20 2.85
N PHE A 146 -14.35 -23.71 1.63
CA PHE A 146 -14.46 -25.15 1.37
C PHE A 146 -13.12 -25.84 1.23
N LEU A 147 -12.20 -25.25 0.46
CA LEU A 147 -10.94 -25.88 0.11
C LEU A 147 -9.79 -25.42 1.01
N GLY A 148 -9.99 -24.37 1.82
CA GLY A 148 -8.89 -23.68 2.50
C GLY A 148 -7.95 -23.00 1.51
N ALA A 149 -8.47 -22.61 0.34
CA ALA A 149 -7.69 -22.01 -0.72
C ALA A 149 -7.05 -20.69 -0.30
N VAL A 150 -5.87 -20.41 -0.83
CA VAL A 150 -5.30 -19.05 -0.82
C VAL A 150 -5.64 -18.42 -2.16
N LEU A 151 -6.38 -17.31 -2.13
CA LEU A 151 -6.82 -16.63 -3.34
C LEU A 151 -5.64 -15.97 -4.05
N CYS A 152 -5.59 -16.09 -5.37
CA CYS A 152 -4.60 -15.44 -6.22
C CYS A 152 -5.28 -14.39 -7.11
N GLN A 153 -5.59 -14.74 -8.35
CA GLN A 153 -6.10 -13.85 -9.39
C GLN A 153 -7.56 -14.15 -9.72
N GLY A 154 -8.44 -13.15 -9.78
CA GLY A 154 -9.86 -13.33 -10.12
C GLY A 154 -10.36 -12.29 -11.11
N PRO A 155 -9.91 -12.30 -12.37
CA PRO A 155 -10.37 -11.34 -13.36
C PRO A 155 -11.73 -11.75 -13.94
N SER A 156 -12.48 -10.74 -14.38
CA SER A 156 -13.57 -10.96 -15.34
C SER A 156 -13.02 -11.12 -16.75
N THR A 157 -13.82 -11.78 -17.58
CA THR A 157 -13.59 -12.00 -19.01
C THR A 157 -14.81 -11.50 -19.78
N GLU A 158 -14.74 -11.49 -21.11
CA GLU A 158 -15.89 -11.12 -21.96
C GLU A 158 -17.10 -12.03 -21.76
N CYS A 159 -16.87 -13.33 -21.47
CA CYS A 159 -17.92 -14.35 -21.42
C CYS A 159 -18.22 -14.89 -20.01
N GLY A 160 -17.58 -14.34 -18.96
CA GLY A 160 -17.69 -14.88 -17.60
C GLY A 160 -16.51 -14.49 -16.74
N PHE A 161 -16.03 -15.42 -15.92
CA PHE A 161 -14.91 -15.18 -15.01
C PHE A 161 -14.16 -16.47 -14.69
N TYR A 162 -12.96 -16.32 -14.15
CA TYR A 162 -12.24 -17.43 -13.50
C TYR A 162 -11.57 -16.93 -12.23
N HIS A 163 -11.11 -17.85 -11.41
CA HIS A 163 -10.37 -17.52 -10.22
C HIS A 163 -9.28 -18.56 -9.95
N ASP A 164 -8.06 -18.07 -9.76
CA ASP A 164 -6.89 -18.87 -9.45
C ASP A 164 -6.77 -19.06 -7.94
N PHE A 165 -6.53 -20.31 -7.55
CA PHE A 165 -6.40 -20.74 -6.17
C PHE A 165 -5.09 -21.47 -5.95
N PHE A 166 -4.40 -21.17 -4.85
CA PHE A 166 -3.32 -22.01 -4.37
C PHE A 166 -3.83 -22.95 -3.27
N LEU A 167 -3.65 -24.26 -3.48
CA LEU A 167 -4.08 -25.33 -2.57
C LEU A 167 -2.89 -26.11 -1.96
N GLY A 168 -1.66 -25.61 -2.12
CA GLY A 168 -0.42 -26.36 -1.81
C GLY A 168 0.20 -27.01 -3.05
N LYS A 169 1.46 -27.48 -2.93
CA LYS A 169 2.25 -27.99 -4.08
C LYS A 169 1.70 -29.25 -4.75
N GLU A 170 0.89 -30.04 -4.03
CA GLU A 170 0.45 -31.37 -4.46
C GLU A 170 -1.07 -31.51 -4.61
N ARG A 171 -1.83 -30.42 -4.45
CA ARG A 171 -3.29 -30.46 -4.47
C ARG A 171 -3.86 -29.60 -5.60
N THR A 172 -4.81 -30.17 -6.31
CA THR A 172 -5.62 -29.50 -7.34
C THR A 172 -7.11 -29.67 -7.04
N VAL A 173 -7.94 -28.83 -7.63
CA VAL A 173 -9.41 -28.97 -7.56
C VAL A 173 -9.82 -30.22 -8.32
N ARG A 174 -10.57 -31.12 -7.68
CA ARG A 174 -11.09 -32.33 -8.29
C ARG A 174 -12.45 -32.05 -8.92
N GLY A 175 -12.78 -32.72 -10.02
CA GLY A 175 -14.09 -32.56 -10.68
C GLY A 175 -15.28 -32.85 -9.73
N SER A 176 -15.11 -33.74 -8.76
CA SER A 176 -16.12 -34.03 -7.73
C SER A 176 -16.36 -32.90 -6.74
N GLU A 177 -15.45 -31.93 -6.62
CA GLU A 177 -15.55 -30.78 -5.71
C GLU A 177 -16.28 -29.58 -6.36
N LEU A 178 -16.40 -29.56 -7.69
CA LEU A 178 -17.04 -28.46 -8.43
C LEU A 178 -18.53 -28.25 -8.07
N PRO A 179 -19.38 -29.29 -7.96
CA PRO A 179 -20.77 -29.09 -7.56
C PRO A 179 -20.91 -28.51 -6.16
N VAL A 180 -19.97 -28.84 -5.26
CA VAL A 180 -19.97 -28.31 -3.88
C VAL A 180 -19.56 -26.84 -3.86
N LEU A 181 -18.53 -26.46 -4.64
CA LEU A 181 -18.14 -25.06 -4.82
C LEU A 181 -19.29 -24.23 -5.41
N GLU A 182 -19.96 -24.75 -6.43
CA GLU A 182 -21.12 -24.09 -7.05
C GLU A 182 -22.26 -23.89 -6.04
N GLN A 183 -22.58 -24.92 -5.26
CA GLN A 183 -23.58 -24.83 -4.20
C GLN A 183 -23.22 -23.73 -3.19
N ILE A 184 -21.96 -23.67 -2.72
CA ILE A 184 -21.53 -22.65 -1.76
C ILE A 184 -21.58 -21.25 -2.40
N CYS A 185 -21.22 -21.10 -3.67
CA CYS A 185 -21.37 -19.83 -4.38
C CYS A 185 -22.83 -19.37 -4.42
N GLN A 186 -23.77 -20.29 -4.71
CA GLN A 186 -25.20 -20.01 -4.71
C GLN A 186 -25.70 -19.61 -3.31
N GLU A 187 -25.22 -20.30 -2.27
CA GLU A 187 -25.54 -19.96 -0.88
C GLU A 187 -25.00 -18.57 -0.48
N LEU A 188 -23.76 -18.23 -0.87
CA LEU A 188 -23.15 -16.93 -0.63
C LEU A 188 -23.89 -15.81 -1.38
N ALA A 189 -24.26 -16.04 -2.64
CA ALA A 189 -25.06 -15.10 -3.42
C ALA A 189 -26.45 -14.90 -2.81
N ALA A 190 -27.12 -15.97 -2.39
CA ALA A 190 -28.43 -15.92 -1.73
C ALA A 190 -28.38 -15.23 -0.35
N ALA A 191 -27.25 -15.29 0.34
CA ALA A 191 -27.04 -14.58 1.60
C ALA A 191 -27.00 -13.05 1.43
N ALA A 192 -26.82 -12.55 0.20
CA ALA A 192 -26.86 -11.13 -0.17
C ALA A 192 -25.98 -10.25 0.73
N GLN A 193 -24.76 -10.71 1.03
CA GLN A 193 -23.81 -9.91 1.81
C GLN A 193 -23.37 -8.67 1.00
N PRO A 194 -23.32 -7.48 1.61
CA PRO A 194 -22.92 -6.27 0.89
C PRO A 194 -21.42 -6.27 0.58
N PHE A 195 -21.06 -5.90 -0.64
CA PHE A 195 -19.67 -5.57 -0.99
C PHE A 195 -19.30 -4.21 -0.36
N ARG A 196 -18.22 -4.18 0.43
CA ARG A 196 -17.80 -2.97 1.16
C ARG A 196 -16.34 -2.64 0.85
N ARG A 197 -16.07 -1.36 0.55
CA ARG A 197 -14.74 -0.85 0.11
C ARG A 197 -14.01 -0.09 1.22
N LEU A 198 -12.75 -0.44 1.47
CA LEU A 198 -11.94 0.12 2.56
C LEU A 198 -10.67 0.84 2.04
N GLU A 199 -10.21 1.90 2.72
CA GLU A 199 -8.99 2.68 2.41
C GLU A 199 -7.95 2.65 3.57
N ALA A 200 -6.62 2.54 3.30
CA ALA A 200 -5.52 2.50 4.29
C ALA A 200 -4.28 3.36 3.86
N SER A 201 -3.38 3.80 4.79
CA SER A 201 -2.39 4.89 4.55
C SER A 201 -0.89 4.52 4.48
N ARG A 202 -0.12 5.33 3.71
CA ARG A 202 1.26 5.11 3.20
C ARG A 202 2.34 6.02 3.82
N ASP A 203 1.96 7.11 4.48
CA ASP A 203 2.87 8.22 4.83
C ASP A 203 3.83 7.93 6.00
N GLN A 204 3.47 7.03 6.91
CA GLN A 204 4.28 6.73 8.10
C GLN A 204 5.62 6.05 7.74
N LEU A 205 5.63 5.13 6.77
CA LEU A 205 6.88 4.52 6.29
C LEU A 205 7.79 5.52 5.56
N ARG A 206 7.21 6.51 4.88
CA ARG A 206 8.01 7.56 4.23
C ARG A 206 8.75 8.44 5.26
N GLN A 207 8.12 8.71 6.41
CA GLN A 207 8.75 9.51 7.48
C GLN A 207 9.96 8.80 8.11
N LEU A 208 9.93 7.47 8.25
CA LEU A 208 11.07 6.66 8.70
C LEU A 208 12.32 6.95 7.86
N PHE A 209 12.16 7.02 6.54
CA PHE A 209 13.25 7.19 5.59
C PHE A 209 13.80 8.60 5.52
N LYS A 210 12.96 9.62 5.73
CA LYS A 210 13.41 11.01 5.67
C LYS A 210 14.51 11.31 6.69
N ALA A 211 14.38 10.79 7.93
CA ALA A 211 15.39 10.95 8.97
C ALA A 211 16.69 10.22 8.64
N GLU A 212 16.60 8.99 8.15
CA GLU A 212 17.77 8.20 7.73
C GLU A 212 18.49 8.81 6.53
N TYR A 213 17.75 9.38 5.58
CA TYR A 213 18.31 10.11 4.44
C TYR A 213 19.13 11.31 4.88
N THR A 214 18.58 12.14 5.77
CA THR A 214 19.32 13.29 6.32
C THR A 214 20.60 12.83 7.04
N ARG A 215 20.51 11.81 7.91
CA ARG A 215 21.67 11.28 8.65
C ARG A 215 22.77 10.73 7.73
N ARG A 216 22.38 10.15 6.61
CA ARG A 216 23.29 9.51 5.63
C ARG A 216 23.65 10.41 4.45
N GLY A 217 23.26 11.69 4.50
CA GLY A 217 23.61 12.68 3.49
C GLY A 217 22.93 12.50 2.13
N PHE A 218 21.73 11.90 2.08
CA PHE A 218 20.89 11.85 0.88
C PHE A 218 20.13 13.16 0.71
N LEU A 219 20.06 13.64 -0.53
CA LEU A 219 19.22 14.74 -0.95
C LEU A 219 17.92 14.18 -1.52
N GLU A 220 16.80 14.46 -0.85
CA GLU A 220 15.48 14.12 -1.38
C GLU A 220 15.16 15.03 -2.56
N VAL A 221 14.88 14.42 -3.71
CA VAL A 221 14.56 15.09 -4.97
C VAL A 221 13.22 14.59 -5.50
N LYS A 222 12.63 15.35 -6.42
CA LYS A 222 11.43 14.95 -7.14
C LYS A 222 11.63 15.20 -8.62
N THR A 223 11.51 14.14 -9.40
CA THR A 223 11.60 14.19 -10.85
C THR A 223 10.21 14.09 -11.50
N PRO A 224 10.02 14.59 -12.74
CA PRO A 224 8.79 14.39 -13.49
C PRO A 224 8.35 12.92 -13.57
N THR A 225 7.06 12.68 -13.80
CA THR A 225 6.52 11.32 -13.99
C THR A 225 6.56 10.89 -15.46
N LEU A 226 6.53 11.86 -16.38
CA LEU A 226 6.42 11.63 -17.82
C LEU A 226 7.64 12.21 -18.53
N PHE A 227 8.24 11.43 -19.43
CA PHE A 227 9.42 11.83 -20.20
C PHE A 227 9.26 11.47 -21.68
N SER A 228 10.00 12.16 -22.55
CA SER A 228 10.18 11.74 -23.94
C SER A 228 10.86 10.37 -23.99
N THR A 229 10.43 9.52 -24.92
CA THR A 229 11.00 8.19 -25.15
C THR A 229 12.49 8.20 -25.46
N LYS A 230 13.00 9.31 -26.01
CA LYS A 230 14.43 9.56 -26.24
C LYS A 230 15.29 9.42 -24.97
N LEU A 231 14.75 9.74 -23.80
CA LEU A 231 15.47 9.54 -22.54
C LEU A 231 15.70 8.06 -22.25
N TRP A 232 14.70 7.22 -22.55
CA TRP A 232 14.75 5.78 -22.31
C TRP A 232 15.68 5.10 -23.32
N GLU A 233 15.66 5.54 -24.58
CA GLU A 233 16.60 5.12 -25.63
C GLU A 233 18.05 5.46 -25.25
N LEU A 234 18.31 6.72 -24.85
CA LEU A 234 19.63 7.14 -24.37
C LEU A 234 20.12 6.23 -23.24
N SER A 235 19.25 5.98 -22.26
CA SER A 235 19.58 5.15 -21.11
C SER A 235 19.72 3.65 -21.40
N GLY A 236 19.27 3.16 -22.56
CA GLY A 236 19.23 1.73 -22.90
C GLY A 236 18.00 0.98 -22.38
N HIS A 237 17.12 1.65 -21.62
CA HIS A 237 15.91 1.03 -21.07
C HIS A 237 14.84 0.79 -22.13
N TRP A 238 14.86 1.53 -23.24
CA TRP A 238 13.88 1.30 -24.30
C TRP A 238 14.08 -0.07 -24.98
N GLU A 239 15.33 -0.47 -25.19
CA GLU A 239 15.69 -1.72 -25.84
C GLU A 239 15.37 -2.93 -24.96
N HIS A 240 15.51 -2.78 -23.64
CA HIS A 240 15.41 -3.90 -22.68
C HIS A 240 14.11 -3.90 -21.86
N TYR A 241 13.39 -2.78 -21.75
CA TYR A 241 12.30 -2.60 -20.79
C TYR A 241 11.01 -2.00 -21.39
N ARG A 242 10.99 -1.66 -22.69
CA ARG A 242 9.81 -1.00 -23.31
C ARG A 242 8.50 -1.78 -23.17
N GLU A 243 8.56 -3.11 -23.12
CA GLU A 243 7.36 -3.97 -23.03
C GLU A 243 6.67 -3.80 -21.66
N ASP A 244 7.44 -3.43 -20.65
CA ASP A 244 6.99 -3.16 -19.28
C ASP A 244 6.78 -1.65 -19.02
N MET A 245 6.67 -0.82 -20.06
CA MET A 245 6.46 0.62 -19.96
C MET A 245 5.09 1.06 -20.49
N PHE A 246 4.48 2.02 -19.79
CA PHE A 246 3.31 2.72 -20.33
C PHE A 246 3.76 3.89 -21.22
N ALA A 247 3.49 3.78 -22.53
CA ALA A 247 3.72 4.84 -23.50
C ALA A 247 2.41 5.53 -23.91
N LEU A 248 2.46 6.84 -24.06
CA LEU A 248 1.40 7.69 -24.59
C LEU A 248 1.72 8.01 -26.04
N GLN A 249 0.88 7.53 -26.95
CA GLN A 249 0.99 7.88 -28.36
C GLN A 249 0.49 9.31 -28.58
N PRO A 250 1.20 10.13 -29.39
CA PRO A 250 0.67 11.43 -29.80
C PRO A 250 -0.66 11.24 -30.52
N SER A 251 -1.66 12.07 -30.20
CA SER A 251 -2.91 12.07 -30.95
C SER A 251 -2.66 12.48 -32.41
N SER A 252 -2.90 11.58 -33.35
CA SER A 252 -2.91 11.87 -34.78
C SER A 252 -4.10 12.80 -35.08
N THR A 253 -3.87 14.12 -35.12
CA THR A 253 -4.83 15.05 -35.71
C THR A 253 -4.71 15.01 -37.23
N ASP A 254 -5.33 14.01 -37.84
CA ASP A 254 -5.89 14.12 -39.19
C ASP A 254 -7.37 14.52 -39.06
N GLY A 255 -7.59 15.79 -38.75
CA GLY A 255 -8.90 16.45 -38.82
C GLY A 255 -8.78 17.68 -39.72
N PRO A 256 -9.79 17.99 -40.56
CA PRO A 256 -9.65 19.03 -41.57
C PRO A 256 -9.41 20.39 -40.91
N ALA A 257 -8.44 21.13 -41.44
CA ALA A 257 -8.06 22.45 -40.99
C ALA A 257 -9.26 23.42 -41.00
N SER A 258 -9.87 23.65 -39.84
CA SER A 258 -10.76 24.79 -39.64
C SER A 258 -10.71 25.25 -38.18
N SER A 259 -9.84 26.19 -37.89
CA SER A 259 -10.11 27.45 -37.19
C SER A 259 -8.81 28.03 -36.65
N GLN A 260 -8.50 29.24 -37.11
CA GLN A 260 -7.40 30.05 -36.62
C GLN A 260 -7.65 30.37 -35.14
N SER A 261 -6.75 29.92 -34.26
CA SER A 261 -6.51 30.58 -32.98
C SER A 261 -5.02 30.54 -32.67
N ASP A 262 -4.45 31.73 -32.58
CA ASP A 262 -3.06 32.02 -32.23
C ASP A 262 -2.76 31.54 -30.81
N HIS A 263 -2.00 30.46 -30.68
CA HIS A 263 -0.95 30.30 -29.67
C HIS A 263 0.04 29.25 -30.18
N SER A 264 1.23 29.69 -30.59
CA SER A 264 2.31 28.83 -31.04
C SER A 264 2.93 28.05 -29.87
N THR A 265 2.27 27.00 -29.41
CA THR A 265 2.95 25.94 -28.66
C THR A 265 3.13 24.77 -29.62
N SER A 266 4.32 24.67 -30.21
CA SER A 266 4.77 23.48 -30.91
C SER A 266 4.77 22.32 -29.91
N HIS A 267 3.65 21.61 -29.78
CA HIS A 267 3.60 20.41 -28.96
C HIS A 267 4.54 19.37 -29.58
N PRO A 268 5.48 18.80 -28.82
CA PRO A 268 6.40 17.81 -29.36
C PRO A 268 5.57 16.63 -29.86
N THR A 269 5.80 16.23 -31.11
CA THR A 269 5.29 15.00 -31.74
C THR A 269 5.95 13.74 -31.16
N ASP A 270 6.83 13.88 -30.17
CA ASP A 270 7.55 12.77 -29.56
C ASP A 270 6.61 11.93 -28.68
N THR A 271 6.66 10.61 -28.84
CA THR A 271 6.02 9.66 -27.93
C THR A 271 6.56 9.89 -26.51
N LEU A 272 5.64 10.02 -25.55
CA LEU A 272 5.95 10.17 -24.13
C LEU A 272 5.76 8.84 -23.41
N ALA A 273 6.49 8.58 -22.34
CA ALA A 273 6.30 7.39 -21.51
C ALA A 273 6.39 7.71 -20.02
N LEU A 274 5.55 7.04 -19.23
CA LEU A 274 5.62 7.10 -17.77
C LEU A 274 6.90 6.44 -17.30
N LYS A 275 7.56 7.03 -16.30
CA LYS A 275 8.81 6.49 -15.79
C LYS A 275 8.61 5.10 -15.12
N PRO A 276 9.34 4.06 -15.55
CA PRO A 276 9.39 2.77 -14.85
C PRO A 276 10.40 2.75 -13.69
N MET A 277 11.30 3.75 -13.66
CA MET A 277 12.38 3.93 -12.68
C MET A 277 12.90 5.37 -12.68
N ASN A 278 13.61 5.78 -11.63
CA ASN A 278 14.09 7.17 -11.50
C ASN A 278 15.51 7.39 -12.07
N CYS A 279 16.29 6.34 -12.32
CA CYS A 279 17.72 6.47 -12.65
C CYS A 279 18.05 7.41 -13.81
N PRO A 280 17.32 7.45 -14.95
CA PRO A 280 17.72 8.30 -16.07
C PRO A 280 17.49 9.79 -15.74
N ALA A 281 16.44 10.09 -14.98
CA ALA A 281 16.18 11.45 -14.51
C ALA A 281 17.25 11.93 -13.52
N HIS A 282 17.77 11.04 -12.66
CA HIS A 282 18.86 11.38 -11.74
C HIS A 282 20.19 11.59 -12.49
N CYS A 283 20.43 10.87 -13.58
CA CYS A 283 21.57 11.12 -14.47
C CYS A 283 21.48 12.51 -15.11
N LEU A 284 20.30 12.95 -15.57
CA LEU A 284 20.09 14.32 -16.06
C LEU A 284 20.39 15.37 -14.96
N MET A 285 19.98 15.10 -13.71
CA MET A 285 20.28 15.99 -12.59
C MET A 285 21.78 16.07 -12.29
N PHE A 286 22.49 14.95 -12.36
CA PHE A 286 23.95 14.94 -12.24
C PHE A 286 24.58 15.80 -13.34
N ALA A 287 24.21 15.55 -14.60
CA ALA A 287 24.74 16.20 -15.80
C ALA A 287 24.36 17.68 -15.95
N HIS A 288 23.34 18.16 -15.22
CA HIS A 288 22.84 19.54 -15.32
C HIS A 288 23.92 20.61 -15.13
N ARG A 289 24.98 20.32 -14.36
CA ARG A 289 26.13 21.21 -14.22
C ARG A 289 27.44 20.43 -14.02
N PRO A 290 28.61 21.05 -14.29
CA PRO A 290 29.90 20.47 -13.95
C PRO A 290 29.99 20.08 -12.46
N ARG A 291 30.66 18.96 -12.19
CA ARG A 291 30.85 18.39 -10.85
C ARG A 291 32.32 18.36 -10.46
N SER A 292 32.62 18.60 -9.19
CA SER A 292 33.95 18.40 -8.61
C SER A 292 34.00 17.11 -7.79
N TRP A 293 35.17 16.46 -7.74
CA TRP A 293 35.43 15.34 -6.83
C TRP A 293 35.05 15.63 -5.37
N ARG A 294 35.11 16.91 -4.93
CA ARG A 294 34.72 17.35 -3.58
C ARG A 294 33.22 17.21 -3.27
N GLU A 295 32.40 17.09 -4.30
CA GLU A 295 30.95 16.92 -4.18
C GLU A 295 30.55 15.45 -4.14
N LEU A 296 31.49 14.53 -4.44
CA LEU A 296 31.25 13.11 -4.40
C LEU A 296 31.58 12.54 -3.01
N PRO A 297 30.78 11.60 -2.50
CA PRO A 297 29.63 10.96 -3.16
C PRO A 297 28.37 11.84 -3.16
N LEU A 298 27.72 11.99 -4.32
CA LEU A 298 26.43 12.66 -4.46
C LEU A 298 25.32 11.62 -4.35
N ARG A 299 24.44 11.79 -3.35
CA ARG A 299 23.37 10.83 -3.05
C ARG A 299 22.00 11.46 -3.28
N LEU A 300 21.26 10.98 -4.28
CA LEU A 300 19.92 11.46 -4.61
C LEU A 300 18.88 10.41 -4.22
N ALA A 301 17.82 10.80 -3.52
CA ALA A 301 16.72 9.91 -3.13
C ALA A 301 15.39 10.44 -3.67
N ASP A 302 14.53 9.56 -4.20
CA ASP A 302 13.29 9.94 -4.87
C ASP A 302 12.18 8.93 -4.56
N PHE A 303 11.15 9.40 -3.85
CA PHE A 303 9.92 8.66 -3.57
C PHE A 303 8.86 8.85 -4.67
N GLY A 304 9.25 9.29 -5.86
CA GLY A 304 8.36 9.49 -6.99
C GLY A 304 7.62 8.22 -7.38
N ALA A 305 6.39 8.38 -7.86
CA ALA A 305 5.60 7.26 -8.37
C ALA A 305 6.24 6.68 -9.64
N LEU A 306 6.42 5.37 -9.64
CA LEU A 306 6.92 4.57 -10.74
C LEU A 306 5.78 3.76 -11.34
N HIS A 307 5.86 3.53 -12.66
CA HIS A 307 4.82 2.85 -13.41
C HIS A 307 5.41 1.74 -14.26
N ARG A 308 4.95 0.51 -14.04
CA ARG A 308 5.37 -0.67 -14.82
C ARG A 308 4.13 -1.33 -15.41
N ALA A 309 4.19 -1.64 -16.70
CA ALA A 309 3.12 -2.30 -17.44
C ALA A 309 3.08 -3.80 -17.13
N GLU A 310 3.08 -4.14 -15.84
CA GLU A 310 2.95 -5.51 -15.36
C GLU A 310 1.74 -6.18 -16.00
N ALA A 311 1.95 -7.42 -16.46
CA ALA A 311 0.89 -8.28 -16.96
C ALA A 311 -0.28 -8.27 -15.97
N SER A 312 -1.50 -8.08 -16.45
CA SER A 312 -2.69 -8.08 -15.58
C SER A 312 -2.76 -9.35 -14.72
N GLY A 313 -2.30 -10.47 -15.28
CA GLY A 313 -2.12 -11.79 -14.67
C GLY A 313 -1.15 -11.88 -13.49
N SER A 314 -0.26 -10.91 -13.31
CA SER A 314 0.77 -10.93 -12.25
C SER A 314 0.47 -10.02 -11.07
N LEU A 315 -0.57 -9.18 -11.16
CA LEU A 315 -0.93 -8.24 -10.08
C LEU A 315 -1.41 -8.98 -8.82
N GLY A 316 -1.09 -8.44 -7.65
CA GLY A 316 -1.42 -9.09 -6.39
C GLY A 316 -1.40 -8.14 -5.21
N GLY A 317 -2.59 -7.78 -4.70
CA GLY A 317 -2.78 -6.94 -3.52
C GLY A 317 -1.84 -5.73 -3.51
N LEU A 318 -1.08 -5.57 -2.42
CA LEU A 318 -0.01 -4.57 -2.31
C LEU A 318 1.37 -5.09 -2.76
N THR A 319 1.51 -6.37 -3.06
CA THR A 319 2.81 -7.01 -3.34
C THR A 319 3.29 -6.85 -4.79
N ARG A 320 2.37 -6.70 -5.75
CA ARG A 320 2.69 -6.49 -7.17
C ARG A 320 1.66 -5.59 -7.83
N LEU A 321 2.13 -4.42 -8.27
CA LEU A 321 1.32 -3.27 -8.68
C LEU A 321 1.84 -2.66 -9.98
N ARG A 322 0.97 -1.98 -10.72
CA ARG A 322 1.35 -1.18 -11.90
C ARG A 322 1.87 0.21 -11.55
N CYS A 323 1.44 0.75 -10.42
CA CYS A 323 1.88 2.03 -9.88
C CYS A 323 2.31 1.81 -8.43
N PHE A 324 3.52 2.22 -8.11
CA PHE A 324 4.12 2.02 -6.79
C PHE A 324 5.12 3.14 -6.49
N GLN A 325 5.44 3.33 -5.23
CA GLN A 325 6.52 4.21 -4.80
C GLN A 325 7.64 3.37 -4.20
N GLN A 326 8.86 3.63 -4.64
CA GLN A 326 10.04 2.98 -4.09
C GLN A 326 10.81 3.99 -3.25
N ASP A 327 11.52 3.52 -2.23
CA ASP A 327 12.53 4.31 -1.51
C ASP A 327 13.83 4.43 -2.34
N ASP A 328 13.64 4.79 -3.60
CA ASP A 328 14.65 4.70 -4.65
C ASP A 328 15.73 5.74 -4.43
N ALA A 329 17.00 5.33 -4.57
CA ALA A 329 18.11 6.24 -4.45
C ALA A 329 19.28 5.87 -5.35
N HIS A 330 20.00 6.89 -5.79
CA HIS A 330 21.13 6.81 -6.68
C HIS A 330 22.33 7.53 -6.08
N ILE A 331 23.44 6.80 -5.93
CA ILE A 331 24.71 7.34 -5.42
C ILE A 331 25.68 7.43 -6.57
N PHE A 332 26.13 8.64 -6.88
CA PHE A 332 27.24 8.89 -7.80
C PHE A 332 28.50 9.03 -6.95
N CYS A 333 29.45 8.13 -7.13
CA CYS A 333 30.68 8.10 -6.35
C CYS A 333 31.90 7.92 -7.25
N ALA A 334 33.08 8.31 -6.75
CA ALA A 334 34.33 7.97 -7.42
C ALA A 334 34.65 6.47 -7.22
N PRO A 335 35.40 5.82 -8.12
CA PRO A 335 35.69 4.38 -8.01
C PRO A 335 36.33 3.96 -6.68
N ASP A 336 37.16 4.81 -6.08
CA ASP A 336 37.81 4.59 -4.78
C ASP A 336 36.86 4.72 -3.58
N GLN A 337 35.68 5.32 -3.77
CA GLN A 337 34.64 5.46 -2.74
C GLN A 337 33.65 4.29 -2.75
N LEU A 338 33.69 3.44 -3.78
CA LEU A 338 32.67 2.42 -4.07
C LEU A 338 32.42 1.47 -2.88
N GLU A 339 33.49 0.88 -2.34
CA GLU A 339 33.39 -0.06 -1.22
C GLU A 339 32.77 0.58 0.03
N ALA A 340 33.15 1.82 0.33
CA ALA A 340 32.61 2.55 1.48
C ALA A 340 31.10 2.83 1.32
N GLU A 341 30.65 3.16 0.11
CA GLU A 341 29.23 3.40 -0.16
C GLU A 341 28.40 2.11 -0.14
N ILE A 342 28.93 0.98 -0.63
CA ILE A 342 28.26 -0.32 -0.52
C ILE A 342 28.12 -0.74 0.94
N ARG A 343 29.17 -0.58 1.74
CA ARG A 343 29.11 -0.82 3.20
C ARG A 343 28.08 0.09 3.87
N GLY A 344 28.02 1.36 3.47
CA GLY A 344 27.01 2.31 3.94
C GLY A 344 25.58 1.91 3.59
N CYS A 345 25.36 1.35 2.40
CA CYS A 345 24.07 0.80 1.97
C CYS A 345 23.67 -0.45 2.78
N LEU A 346 24.60 -1.37 3.02
CA LEU A 346 24.35 -2.58 3.84
C LEU A 346 24.06 -2.24 5.30
N ASP A 347 24.79 -1.28 5.88
CA ASP A 347 24.50 -0.75 7.22
C ASP A 347 23.12 -0.07 7.27
N PHE A 348 22.75 0.67 6.22
CA PHE A 348 21.41 1.25 6.13
C PHE A 348 20.35 0.18 6.12
N LEU A 349 20.54 -0.86 5.31
CA LEU A 349 19.65 -1.99 5.24
C LEU A 349 19.46 -2.68 6.60
N ARG A 350 20.54 -2.97 7.32
CA ARG A 350 20.49 -3.55 8.69
C ARG A 350 19.69 -2.66 9.63
N SER A 351 19.96 -1.35 9.63
CA SER A 351 19.31 -0.40 10.54
C SER A 351 17.78 -0.33 10.34
N VAL A 352 17.31 -0.38 9.10
CA VAL A 352 15.87 -0.36 8.80
C VAL A 352 15.21 -1.69 9.14
N TYR A 353 15.78 -2.81 8.70
CA TYR A 353 15.15 -4.12 8.93
C TYR A 353 15.14 -4.51 10.42
N THR A 354 16.14 -4.08 11.19
CA THR A 354 16.15 -4.23 12.65
C THR A 354 14.96 -3.50 13.28
N VAL A 355 14.69 -2.26 12.85
CA VAL A 355 13.55 -1.46 13.34
C VAL A 355 12.21 -2.07 12.93
N LEU A 356 12.13 -2.64 11.72
CA LEU A 356 10.92 -3.32 11.24
C LEU A 356 10.73 -4.72 11.85
N GLY A 357 11.73 -5.25 12.55
CA GLY A 357 11.68 -6.59 13.15
C GLY A 357 11.83 -7.75 12.15
N PHE A 358 12.46 -7.50 11.00
CA PHE A 358 12.67 -8.51 9.97
C PHE A 358 14.07 -9.12 10.02
N SER A 359 14.14 -10.45 9.94
CA SER A 359 15.32 -11.14 9.45
C SER A 359 15.36 -11.09 7.93
N PHE A 360 16.54 -10.97 7.34
CA PHE A 360 16.72 -10.96 5.89
C PHE A 360 17.80 -11.96 5.46
N ARG A 361 17.75 -12.37 4.20
CA ARG A 361 18.83 -13.07 3.50
C ARG A 361 19.30 -12.25 2.32
N LEU A 362 20.59 -12.31 2.06
CA LEU A 362 21.21 -11.61 0.93
C LEU A 362 21.48 -12.60 -0.20
N ALA A 363 21.37 -12.15 -1.44
CA ALA A 363 21.78 -12.92 -2.60
C ALA A 363 22.66 -12.07 -3.51
N LEU A 364 23.80 -12.61 -3.94
CA LEU A 364 24.65 -11.98 -4.95
C LEU A 364 24.23 -12.45 -6.34
N SER A 365 23.60 -11.56 -7.09
CA SER A 365 23.12 -11.83 -8.45
C SER A 365 24.17 -11.37 -9.47
N THR A 366 24.76 -12.34 -10.19
CA THR A 366 25.92 -12.14 -11.08
C THR A 366 25.52 -11.99 -12.55
N ARG A 367 26.51 -11.71 -13.40
CA ARG A 367 26.39 -11.41 -14.83
C ARG A 367 25.42 -12.33 -15.59
N PRO A 368 24.34 -11.79 -16.20
CA PRO A 368 23.44 -12.54 -17.07
C PRO A 368 24.08 -12.81 -18.44
N SER A 369 23.45 -13.65 -19.27
CA SER A 369 23.94 -13.95 -20.63
C SER A 369 23.88 -12.75 -21.59
N GLY A 370 22.92 -11.83 -21.41
CA GLY A 370 22.72 -10.64 -22.24
C GLY A 370 23.23 -9.33 -21.63
N PHE A 371 24.37 -9.36 -20.94
CA PHE A 371 24.93 -8.20 -20.24
C PHE A 371 25.52 -7.13 -21.18
N LEU A 372 25.60 -5.89 -20.69
CA LEU A 372 26.28 -4.77 -21.36
C LEU A 372 27.62 -4.44 -20.68
N GLY A 373 28.59 -3.99 -21.46
CA GLY A 373 29.91 -3.56 -20.98
C GLY A 373 31.01 -4.62 -21.09
N GLU A 374 32.21 -4.25 -20.66
CA GLU A 374 33.39 -5.12 -20.74
C GLU A 374 33.35 -6.21 -19.64
N PRO A 375 33.69 -7.48 -19.97
CA PRO A 375 33.70 -8.57 -19.00
C PRO A 375 34.56 -8.31 -17.76
N CYS A 376 35.71 -7.66 -17.92
CA CYS A 376 36.62 -7.38 -16.80
C CYS A 376 36.02 -6.42 -15.76
N LEU A 377 35.17 -5.49 -16.19
CA LEU A 377 34.50 -4.55 -15.28
C LEU A 377 33.43 -5.26 -14.45
N TRP A 378 32.76 -6.23 -15.06
CA TRP A 378 31.82 -7.12 -14.37
C TRP A 378 32.53 -7.98 -13.32
N ASP A 379 33.66 -8.59 -13.69
CA ASP A 379 34.43 -9.44 -12.77
C ASP A 379 34.88 -8.62 -11.54
N GLN A 380 35.31 -7.37 -11.75
CA GLN A 380 35.66 -6.44 -10.67
C GLN A 380 34.43 -6.05 -9.81
N ALA A 381 33.31 -5.74 -10.44
CA ALA A 381 32.08 -5.34 -9.75
C ALA A 381 31.51 -6.47 -8.87
N GLU A 382 31.52 -7.71 -9.39
CA GLU A 382 31.11 -8.89 -8.64
C GLU A 382 32.02 -9.14 -7.44
N GLN A 383 33.33 -8.99 -7.62
CA GLN A 383 34.31 -9.13 -6.54
C GLN A 383 34.10 -8.10 -5.43
N VAL A 384 33.84 -6.83 -5.78
CA VAL A 384 33.56 -5.77 -4.79
C VAL A 384 32.31 -6.08 -3.99
N LEU A 385 31.22 -6.51 -4.64
CA LEU A 385 29.99 -6.87 -3.93
C LEU A 385 30.17 -8.10 -3.05
N GLN A 386 30.90 -9.12 -3.53
CA GLN A 386 31.21 -10.31 -2.76
C GLN A 386 32.01 -9.97 -1.50
N GLN A 387 33.09 -9.20 -1.63
CA GLN A 387 33.91 -8.81 -0.48
C GLN A 387 33.09 -7.98 0.54
N ALA A 388 32.24 -7.06 0.06
CA ALA A 388 31.37 -6.29 0.94
C ALA A 388 30.37 -7.17 1.70
N LEU A 389 29.84 -8.23 1.08
CA LEU A 389 28.97 -9.23 1.73
C LEU A 389 29.72 -10.04 2.78
N GLU A 390 30.94 -10.51 2.46
CA GLU A 390 31.80 -11.26 3.37
C GLU A 390 32.15 -10.43 4.62
N GLU A 391 32.52 -9.15 4.45
CA GLU A 391 32.81 -8.22 5.54
C GLU A 391 31.57 -7.88 6.37
N PHE A 392 30.39 -7.83 5.76
CA PHE A 392 29.14 -7.52 6.44
C PHE A 392 28.70 -8.63 7.42
N GLY A 393 29.12 -9.87 7.15
CA GLY A 393 29.02 -11.01 8.06
C GLY A 393 27.63 -11.66 8.16
N GLU A 394 26.67 -11.26 7.32
CA GLU A 394 25.37 -11.92 7.22
C GLU A 394 25.42 -13.08 6.21
N PRO A 395 24.61 -14.15 6.40
CA PRO A 395 24.50 -15.22 5.42
C PRO A 395 24.01 -14.71 4.06
N TRP A 396 24.68 -15.14 3.00
CA TRP A 396 24.32 -14.81 1.62
C TRP A 396 24.43 -16.04 0.71
N ASP A 397 23.59 -16.04 -0.33
CA ASP A 397 23.52 -17.08 -1.36
C ASP A 397 24.02 -16.51 -2.70
N LEU A 398 24.63 -17.34 -3.56
CA LEU A 398 24.96 -16.92 -4.93
C LEU A 398 23.74 -17.18 -5.84
N ASN A 399 23.42 -16.21 -6.71
CA ASN A 399 22.32 -16.31 -7.67
C ASN A 399 22.84 -16.07 -9.11
N PRO A 400 23.44 -17.11 -9.74
CA PRO A 400 24.14 -16.94 -11.00
C PRO A 400 23.23 -16.47 -12.14
N GLY A 401 23.63 -15.40 -12.83
CA GLY A 401 22.96 -14.94 -14.05
C GLY A 401 21.69 -14.12 -13.85
N ASP A 402 21.37 -13.72 -12.62
CA ASP A 402 20.18 -12.92 -12.30
C ASP A 402 20.49 -11.41 -12.10
N GLY A 403 21.73 -11.00 -12.38
CA GLY A 403 22.13 -9.58 -12.38
C GLY A 403 21.35 -8.74 -13.38
N ALA A 404 21.28 -7.42 -13.15
CA ALA A 404 20.67 -6.51 -14.13
C ALA A 404 21.55 -6.44 -15.39
N PHE A 405 20.99 -6.07 -16.55
CA PHE A 405 21.79 -6.01 -17.78
C PHE A 405 22.97 -5.03 -17.73
N TYR A 406 22.96 -4.07 -16.79
CA TYR A 406 23.99 -3.04 -16.61
C TYR A 406 24.97 -3.26 -15.44
N GLY A 407 24.76 -4.30 -14.61
CA GLY A 407 25.70 -4.64 -13.54
C GLY A 407 25.16 -5.63 -12.50
N PRO A 408 26.05 -6.15 -11.62
CA PRO A 408 25.68 -7.10 -10.59
C PRO A 408 24.94 -6.41 -9.44
N LYS A 409 24.22 -7.18 -8.64
CA LYS A 409 23.42 -6.66 -7.53
C LYS A 409 23.40 -7.58 -6.32
N ILE A 410 23.21 -6.98 -5.15
CA ILE A 410 22.83 -7.64 -3.91
C ILE A 410 21.32 -7.53 -3.78
N ASP A 411 20.63 -8.67 -3.79
CA ASP A 411 19.19 -8.76 -3.57
C ASP A 411 18.90 -9.11 -2.12
N VAL A 412 17.89 -8.46 -1.55
CA VAL A 412 17.52 -8.66 -0.15
C VAL A 412 16.15 -9.28 -0.04
N HIS A 413 16.14 -10.49 0.51
CA HIS A 413 14.94 -11.29 0.69
C HIS A 413 14.49 -11.23 2.15
N VAL A 414 13.26 -10.75 2.35
CA VAL A 414 12.57 -10.76 3.63
C VAL A 414 11.56 -11.90 3.64
N ARG A 415 11.27 -12.48 4.81
CA ARG A 415 10.22 -13.48 4.96
C ARG A 415 9.01 -12.87 5.67
N ASP A 416 7.83 -13.16 5.17
CA ASP A 416 6.58 -12.85 5.89
C ASP A 416 6.31 -13.85 7.03
N ALA A 417 5.22 -13.65 7.79
CA ALA A 417 4.80 -14.55 8.87
C ALA A 417 4.54 -16.00 8.41
N LEU A 418 4.31 -16.23 7.11
CA LEU A 418 4.10 -17.57 6.53
C LEU A 418 5.41 -18.19 5.99
N GLY A 419 6.53 -17.49 6.15
CA GLY A 419 7.85 -17.92 5.71
C GLY A 419 8.11 -17.76 4.21
N ARG A 420 7.22 -17.09 3.46
CA ARG A 420 7.39 -16.87 2.01
C ARG A 420 8.44 -15.78 1.78
N PRO A 421 9.38 -15.97 0.84
CA PRO A 421 10.40 -14.97 0.53
C PRO A 421 9.85 -13.87 -0.38
N HIS A 422 10.14 -12.62 -0.03
CA HIS A 422 9.85 -11.43 -0.82
C HIS A 422 11.15 -10.68 -1.06
N GLN A 423 11.49 -10.46 -2.33
CA GLN A 423 12.60 -9.56 -2.68
C GLN A 423 12.13 -8.12 -2.51
N CYS A 424 12.74 -7.40 -1.57
CA CYS A 424 12.37 -6.05 -1.17
C CYS A 424 13.50 -5.09 -1.46
N GLY A 425 14.60 -5.19 -0.71
CA GLY A 425 15.78 -4.34 -0.90
C GLY A 425 16.68 -4.81 -2.04
N THR A 426 17.46 -3.88 -2.58
CA THR A 426 18.48 -4.17 -3.58
C THR A 426 19.60 -3.12 -3.53
N ILE A 427 20.83 -3.53 -3.84
CA ILE A 427 21.99 -2.65 -4.06
C ILE A 427 22.62 -3.10 -5.38
N GLN A 428 22.59 -2.24 -6.40
CA GLN A 428 22.97 -2.59 -7.77
C GLN A 428 24.05 -1.65 -8.26
N LEU A 429 25.11 -2.21 -8.84
CA LEU A 429 26.16 -1.42 -9.47
C LEU A 429 25.79 -1.14 -10.92
N ASP A 430 26.07 0.08 -11.39
CA ASP A 430 25.86 0.47 -12.77
C ASP A 430 27.03 1.31 -13.28
N PHE A 431 27.69 0.76 -14.29
CA PHE A 431 28.78 1.42 -15.02
C PHE A 431 28.35 1.89 -16.42
N GLN A 432 27.15 1.49 -16.87
CA GLN A 432 26.62 1.76 -18.21
C GLN A 432 25.91 3.11 -18.28
N LEU A 433 25.07 3.46 -17.31
CA LEU A 433 24.39 4.77 -17.33
C LEU A 433 25.39 5.95 -17.28
N PRO A 434 26.46 5.92 -16.46
CA PRO A 434 27.49 6.94 -16.55
C PRO A 434 28.15 7.08 -17.93
N LEU A 435 28.30 5.98 -18.67
CA LEU A 435 28.84 6.01 -20.04
C LEU A 435 27.83 6.57 -21.04
N ARG A 436 26.58 6.08 -20.99
CA ARG A 436 25.51 6.45 -21.92
C ARG A 436 25.12 7.93 -21.81
N PHE A 437 25.13 8.47 -20.60
CA PHE A 437 24.86 9.89 -20.34
C PHE A 437 26.10 10.78 -20.40
N ASP A 438 27.27 10.21 -20.71
CA ASP A 438 28.58 10.87 -20.62
C ASP A 438 28.77 11.67 -19.31
N LEU A 439 28.45 11.03 -18.19
CA LEU A 439 28.59 11.65 -16.88
C LEU A 439 30.07 11.81 -16.54
N GLN A 440 30.45 13.02 -16.11
CA GLN A 440 31.83 13.35 -15.78
C GLN A 440 31.90 14.26 -14.55
N TYR A 441 32.98 14.12 -13.79
CA TYR A 441 33.38 15.05 -12.73
C TYR A 441 34.86 15.41 -12.89
N LYS A 442 35.25 16.57 -12.36
CA LYS A 442 36.64 17.00 -12.30
C LYS A 442 37.33 16.32 -11.11
N GLY A 443 38.22 15.39 -11.41
CA GLY A 443 39.05 14.67 -10.45
C GLY A 443 40.03 15.55 -9.68
N GLN A 444 40.69 14.98 -8.67
CA GLN A 444 41.62 15.75 -7.82
C GLN A 444 42.84 16.27 -8.59
N ALA A 445 43.32 15.50 -9.58
CA ALA A 445 44.37 15.91 -10.49
C ALA A 445 43.92 16.89 -11.59
N GLY A 446 42.62 17.25 -11.62
CA GLY A 446 42.04 18.19 -12.58
C GLY A 446 41.59 17.56 -13.90
N ALA A 447 41.88 16.26 -14.13
CA ALA A 447 41.35 15.49 -15.24
C ALA A 447 39.83 15.24 -15.09
N LEU A 448 39.15 15.02 -16.21
CA LEU A 448 37.75 14.59 -16.20
C LEU A 448 37.71 13.08 -16.00
N GLU A 449 36.95 12.66 -15.00
CA GLU A 449 36.77 11.27 -14.59
C GLU A 449 35.28 10.94 -14.60
N ARG A 450 34.95 9.65 -14.66
CA ARG A 450 33.56 9.17 -14.75
C ARG A 450 33.13 8.56 -13.41
N PRO A 451 31.96 8.93 -12.86
CA PRO A 451 31.48 8.35 -11.61
C PRO A 451 30.99 6.92 -11.83
N VAL A 452 30.97 6.14 -10.75
CA VAL A 452 30.22 4.89 -10.63
C VAL A 452 28.84 5.20 -10.05
N LEU A 453 27.79 4.56 -10.58
CA LEU A 453 26.44 4.71 -10.10
C LEU A 453 26.04 3.49 -9.25
N ILE A 454 25.49 3.74 -8.07
CA ILE A 454 24.89 2.70 -7.21
C ILE A 454 23.40 2.98 -7.15
N HIS A 455 22.59 2.04 -7.62
CA HIS A 455 21.15 2.02 -7.42
C HIS A 455 20.86 1.31 -6.12
N ARG A 456 19.97 1.86 -5.30
CA ARG A 456 19.54 1.14 -4.12
C ARG A 456 18.10 1.41 -3.74
N ALA A 457 17.51 0.40 -3.12
CA ALA A 457 16.28 0.48 -2.37
C ALA A 457 16.44 -0.38 -1.13
N VAL A 458 15.94 0.07 0.01
CA VAL A 458 15.96 -0.69 1.27
C VAL A 458 14.62 -1.39 1.44
N LEU A 459 13.50 -0.68 1.28
CA LEU A 459 12.16 -1.30 1.33
C LEU A 459 11.78 -1.98 0.01
N GLY A 460 12.28 -1.45 -1.09
CA GLY A 460 11.67 -1.69 -2.40
C GLY A 460 10.41 -0.86 -2.54
N SER A 461 9.36 -1.43 -3.12
CA SER A 461 8.05 -0.77 -3.12
C SER A 461 7.55 -0.63 -1.67
N VAL A 462 7.17 0.59 -1.29
CA VAL A 462 6.53 0.90 -0.01
C VAL A 462 5.25 0.09 0.16
N GLU A 463 4.48 -0.06 -0.93
CA GLU A 463 3.28 -0.87 -0.94
C GLU A 463 3.59 -2.34 -0.67
N ARG A 464 4.58 -2.93 -1.36
CA ARG A 464 4.99 -4.32 -1.10
C ARG A 464 5.41 -4.50 0.34
N MET A 465 6.24 -3.59 0.86
CA MET A 465 6.68 -3.62 2.25
C MET A 465 5.50 -3.54 3.23
N LEU A 466 4.51 -2.67 2.99
CA LEU A 466 3.30 -2.61 3.80
C LEU A 466 2.53 -3.92 3.79
N GLY A 467 2.42 -4.57 2.63
CA GLY A 467 1.80 -5.90 2.52
C GLY A 467 2.53 -6.94 3.38
N VAL A 468 3.85 -7.02 3.26
CA VAL A 468 4.69 -7.95 4.02
C VAL A 468 4.61 -7.65 5.53
N LEU A 469 4.63 -6.37 5.93
CA LEU A 469 4.48 -5.95 7.33
C LEU A 469 3.10 -6.31 7.89
N ALA A 470 2.03 -6.06 7.15
CA ALA A 470 0.67 -6.35 7.60
C ALA A 470 0.49 -7.83 7.91
N GLU A 471 1.01 -8.70 7.03
CA GLU A 471 1.01 -10.15 7.24
C GLU A 471 1.89 -10.55 8.41
N SER A 472 3.09 -9.97 8.52
CA SER A 472 4.08 -10.31 9.55
C SER A 472 3.63 -9.91 10.95
N CYS A 473 2.92 -8.78 11.07
CA CYS A 473 2.33 -8.33 12.32
C CYS A 473 0.98 -9.01 12.63
N GLY A 474 0.39 -9.74 11.68
CA GLY A 474 -0.97 -10.29 11.83
C GLY A 474 -2.01 -9.21 12.16
N GLY A 475 -1.85 -8.00 11.59
CA GLY A 475 -2.68 -6.83 11.90
C GLY A 475 -2.37 -6.13 13.24
N LYS A 476 -1.51 -6.70 14.09
CA LYS A 476 -1.09 -6.12 15.38
C LYS A 476 0.12 -5.20 15.21
N TRP A 477 -0.09 -4.06 14.57
CA TRP A 477 0.98 -3.08 14.28
C TRP A 477 1.73 -2.64 15.56
N PRO A 478 3.06 -2.44 15.50
CA PRO A 478 3.80 -1.82 16.60
C PRO A 478 3.35 -0.37 16.75
N LEU A 479 3.44 0.17 17.97
CA LEU A 479 2.91 1.51 18.31
C LEU A 479 3.31 2.57 17.27
N TRP A 480 4.57 2.61 16.86
CA TRP A 480 5.09 3.65 15.97
C TRP A 480 4.62 3.56 14.50
N LEU A 481 4.08 2.41 14.07
CA LEU A 481 3.46 2.22 12.74
C LEU A 481 1.94 2.12 12.79
N SER A 482 1.37 1.94 13.98
CA SER A 482 -0.06 1.65 14.11
C SER A 482 -0.90 2.86 13.69
N PRO A 483 -1.92 2.68 12.83
CA PRO A 483 -2.95 3.70 12.63
C PRO A 483 -3.91 3.80 13.83
N PHE A 484 -3.86 2.85 14.76
CA PHE A 484 -4.71 2.78 15.95
C PHE A 484 -3.83 2.78 17.22
N GLN A 485 -3.18 3.91 17.51
CA GLN A 485 -2.24 3.99 18.63
C GLN A 485 -2.98 4.03 19.97
N VAL A 486 -3.85 5.04 20.18
CA VAL A 486 -4.56 5.21 21.45
C VAL A 486 -6.03 5.55 21.22
N VAL A 487 -6.93 4.91 21.96
CA VAL A 487 -8.33 5.32 22.06
C VAL A 487 -8.67 5.73 23.49
N VAL A 488 -9.29 6.89 23.63
CA VAL A 488 -9.80 7.42 24.90
C VAL A 488 -11.27 7.03 25.05
N ILE A 489 -11.65 6.48 26.21
CA ILE A 489 -12.97 5.92 26.49
C ILE A 489 -13.51 6.52 27.81
N PRO A 490 -14.40 7.51 27.76
CA PRO A 490 -15.05 8.05 28.96
C PRO A 490 -16.00 7.03 29.59
N VAL A 491 -16.04 6.93 30.92
CA VAL A 491 -16.96 6.02 31.63
C VAL A 491 -18.42 6.45 31.43
N GLY A 492 -18.70 7.75 31.48
CA GLY A 492 -20.01 8.35 31.21
C GLY A 492 -19.90 9.69 30.47
N SER A 493 -21.05 10.27 30.14
CA SER A 493 -21.14 11.53 29.39
C SER A 493 -20.51 12.73 30.12
N GLU A 494 -20.52 12.70 31.46
CA GLU A 494 -19.91 13.75 32.30
C GLU A 494 -18.38 13.85 32.14
N GLN A 495 -17.72 12.77 31.71
CA GLN A 495 -16.27 12.73 31.51
C GLN A 495 -15.85 12.99 30.06
N GLU A 496 -16.80 13.24 29.14
CA GLU A 496 -16.48 13.42 27.72
C GLU A 496 -15.57 14.62 27.45
N GLU A 497 -15.75 15.71 28.21
CA GLU A 497 -14.90 16.91 28.07
C GLU A 497 -13.44 16.58 28.40
N TYR A 498 -13.20 15.89 29.51
CA TYR A 498 -11.87 15.44 29.89
C TYR A 498 -11.31 14.38 28.93
N ALA A 499 -12.15 13.51 28.38
CA ALA A 499 -11.74 12.56 27.36
C ALA A 499 -11.29 13.25 26.05
N ARG A 500 -11.98 14.33 25.64
CA ARG A 500 -11.57 15.17 24.51
C ARG A 500 -10.25 15.88 24.78
N GLU A 501 -10.03 16.32 26.01
CA GLU A 501 -8.75 16.92 26.40
C GLU A 501 -7.60 15.91 26.34
N ALA A 502 -7.79 14.71 26.88
CA ALA A 502 -6.80 13.63 26.78
C ALA A 502 -6.50 13.27 25.32
N GLN A 503 -7.53 13.21 24.47
CA GLN A 503 -7.38 13.02 23.02
C GLN A 503 -6.55 14.15 22.38
N GLN A 504 -6.84 15.41 22.73
CA GLN A 504 -6.11 16.57 22.20
C GLN A 504 -4.65 16.55 22.66
N SER A 505 -4.37 16.16 23.89
CA SER A 505 -3.01 16.01 24.42
C SER A 505 -2.19 14.98 23.61
N LEU A 506 -2.78 13.81 23.32
CA LEU A 506 -2.17 12.81 22.44
C LEU A 506 -1.87 13.38 21.05
N ARG A 507 -2.86 14.02 20.42
CA ARG A 507 -2.72 14.60 19.07
C ARG A 507 -1.68 15.72 19.02
N ALA A 508 -1.64 16.59 20.03
CA ALA A 508 -0.66 17.65 20.15
C ALA A 508 0.77 17.11 20.27
N ALA A 509 0.95 15.93 20.88
CA ALA A 509 2.23 15.23 20.96
C ALA A 509 2.61 14.47 19.67
N GLY A 510 1.75 14.44 18.65
CA GLY A 510 1.98 13.71 17.40
C GLY A 510 1.57 12.23 17.43
N LEU A 511 0.81 11.81 18.44
CA LEU A 511 0.19 10.48 18.52
C LEU A 511 -1.21 10.48 17.87
N VAL A 512 -1.60 9.35 17.32
CA VAL A 512 -2.96 9.07 16.85
C VAL A 512 -3.84 8.74 18.07
N GLY A 513 -4.56 9.76 18.53
CA GLY A 513 -5.56 9.66 19.59
C GLY A 513 -6.98 9.70 19.04
N ASP A 514 -7.74 8.63 19.22
CA ASP A 514 -9.17 8.54 18.94
C ASP A 514 -10.01 8.61 20.21
N LEU A 515 -11.30 8.92 20.06
CA LEU A 515 -12.26 9.06 21.15
C LEU A 515 -13.45 8.14 20.90
N ASP A 516 -13.75 7.26 21.84
CA ASP A 516 -14.92 6.41 21.84
C ASP A 516 -15.92 6.84 22.93
N ALA A 517 -16.72 7.86 22.60
CA ALA A 517 -17.79 8.41 23.45
C ALA A 517 -19.19 7.86 23.08
N ASP A 518 -19.28 6.67 22.49
CA ASP A 518 -20.55 6.08 22.06
C ASP A 518 -21.45 5.72 23.26
N SER A 519 -22.41 6.59 23.56
CA SER A 519 -23.34 6.47 24.68
C SER A 519 -24.33 5.30 24.53
N GLY A 520 -24.48 4.76 23.32
CA GLY A 520 -25.29 3.56 23.06
C GLY A 520 -24.64 2.24 23.50
N LEU A 521 -23.36 2.27 23.90
CA LEU A 521 -22.60 1.08 24.30
C LEU A 521 -22.12 1.15 25.74
N THR A 522 -22.22 0.01 26.43
CA THR A 522 -21.62 -0.15 27.75
C THR A 522 -20.10 0.00 27.69
N LEU A 523 -19.48 0.47 28.78
CA LEU A 523 -18.02 0.60 28.86
C LEU A 523 -17.29 -0.68 28.46
N SER A 524 -17.78 -1.84 28.91
CA SER A 524 -17.20 -3.15 28.56
C SER A 524 -17.26 -3.44 27.06
N ARG A 525 -18.33 -3.02 26.37
CA ARG A 525 -18.44 -3.15 24.91
C ARG A 525 -17.50 -2.21 24.17
N ARG A 526 -17.32 -0.97 24.64
CA ARG A 526 -16.37 -0.01 24.06
C ARG A 526 -14.91 -0.47 24.23
N VAL A 527 -14.55 -0.94 25.42
CA VAL A 527 -13.25 -1.60 25.68
C VAL A 527 -13.06 -2.81 24.76
N ARG A 528 -14.05 -3.70 24.64
CA ARG A 528 -13.96 -4.86 23.73
C ARG A 528 -13.83 -4.44 22.27
N ARG A 529 -14.55 -3.40 21.84
CA ARG A 529 -14.43 -2.83 20.49
C ARG A 529 -13.00 -2.35 20.25
N ALA A 530 -12.41 -1.60 21.17
CA ALA A 530 -11.03 -1.13 21.08
C ALA A 530 -9.97 -2.26 21.02
N GLN A 531 -10.23 -3.40 21.65
CA GLN A 531 -9.37 -4.59 21.51
C GLN A 531 -9.45 -5.24 20.14
N LEU A 532 -10.65 -5.23 19.55
CA LEU A 532 -10.95 -5.99 18.35
C LEU A 532 -10.46 -5.44 17.01
N ALA A 533 -10.20 -4.17 16.72
CA ALA A 533 -9.77 -2.98 17.44
C ALA A 533 -8.27 -2.79 17.21
N HIS A 534 -7.53 -3.74 17.79
CA HIS A 534 -6.07 -3.75 17.83
C HIS A 534 -5.41 -2.41 18.22
N TYR A 535 -6.12 -1.53 18.95
CA TYR A 535 -5.51 -0.34 19.53
C TYR A 535 -4.36 -0.76 20.44
N ASN A 536 -3.19 -0.13 20.28
CA ASN A 536 -2.05 -0.44 21.15
C ASN A 536 -2.41 -0.15 22.62
N PHE A 537 -3.02 1.02 22.87
CA PHE A 537 -3.43 1.45 24.21
C PHE A 537 -4.87 1.97 24.26
N GLN A 538 -5.51 1.76 25.41
CA GLN A 538 -6.85 2.25 25.72
C GLN A 538 -6.78 3.08 26.99
N PHE A 539 -7.21 4.34 26.92
CA PHE A 539 -7.25 5.26 28.05
C PHE A 539 -8.69 5.37 28.55
N VAL A 540 -9.00 4.75 29.68
CA VAL A 540 -10.32 4.84 30.31
C VAL A 540 -10.33 5.99 31.30
N VAL A 541 -11.31 6.89 31.19
CA VAL A 541 -11.44 8.07 32.06
C VAL A 541 -12.79 8.12 32.77
N GLY A 542 -12.77 7.96 34.10
CA GLY A 542 -13.93 8.12 34.98
C GLY A 542 -13.85 9.40 35.81
N GLN A 543 -14.78 9.55 36.75
CA GLN A 543 -14.83 10.71 37.66
C GLN A 543 -13.53 10.88 38.45
N LYS A 544 -12.95 9.76 38.91
CA LYS A 544 -11.68 9.74 39.64
C LYS A 544 -10.55 10.27 38.78
N GLU A 545 -10.44 9.75 37.55
CA GLU A 545 -9.42 10.15 36.58
C GLU A 545 -9.53 11.63 36.21
N GLN A 546 -10.74 12.11 35.94
CA GLN A 546 -10.99 13.53 35.66
C GLN A 546 -10.59 14.44 36.84
N SER A 547 -10.96 14.07 38.07
CA SER A 547 -10.64 14.88 39.26
C SER A 547 -9.15 15.00 39.52
N LYS A 548 -8.36 13.99 39.12
CA LYS A 548 -6.91 13.91 39.35
C LYS A 548 -6.08 14.23 38.11
N ARG A 549 -6.73 14.46 36.97
CA ARG A 549 -6.10 14.60 35.65
C ARG A 549 -5.26 13.39 35.24
N THR A 550 -5.74 12.19 35.59
CA THR A 550 -5.10 10.89 35.30
C THR A 550 -5.87 10.10 34.24
N VAL A 551 -5.30 8.99 33.75
CA VAL A 551 -5.94 8.02 32.85
C VAL A 551 -5.72 6.60 33.35
N ASN A 552 -6.71 5.72 33.19
CA ASN A 552 -6.54 4.29 33.44
C ASN A 552 -6.16 3.58 32.14
N ILE A 553 -4.94 3.04 32.09
CA ILE A 553 -4.34 2.53 30.85
C ILE A 553 -4.51 1.02 30.74
N ARG A 554 -4.86 0.57 29.54
CA ARG A 554 -4.92 -0.84 29.16
C ARG A 554 -4.18 -1.07 27.85
N THR A 555 -3.55 -2.22 27.72
CA THR A 555 -2.96 -2.67 26.46
C THR A 555 -4.01 -3.27 25.51
N ARG A 556 -3.59 -3.50 24.27
CA ARG A 556 -4.31 -4.27 23.24
C ARG A 556 -4.95 -5.57 23.78
N ASP A 557 -4.21 -6.34 24.56
CA ASP A 557 -4.66 -7.63 25.12
C ASP A 557 -5.41 -7.48 26.47
N ASN A 558 -5.90 -6.28 26.78
CA ASN A 558 -6.61 -5.92 28.02
C ASN A 558 -5.78 -5.95 29.31
N HIS A 559 -4.47 -6.05 29.23
CA HIS A 559 -3.66 -5.98 30.44
C HIS A 559 -3.80 -4.58 31.04
N ARG A 560 -4.21 -4.50 32.30
CA ARG A 560 -4.40 -3.22 32.99
C ARG A 560 -3.06 -2.74 33.55
N LEU A 561 -2.56 -1.64 33.01
CA LEU A 561 -1.32 -1.01 33.47
C LEU A 561 -1.56 -0.03 34.64
N GLY A 562 -2.82 0.30 34.92
CA GLY A 562 -3.23 1.09 36.07
C GLY A 562 -3.47 2.56 35.76
N GLU A 563 -3.63 3.36 36.81
CA GLU A 563 -3.83 4.81 36.74
C GLU A 563 -2.48 5.52 36.60
N ARG A 564 -2.36 6.43 35.64
CA ARG A 564 -1.18 7.26 35.38
C ARG A 564 -1.59 8.72 35.17
N ASP A 565 -0.70 9.66 35.49
CA ASP A 565 -0.88 11.04 35.07
C ASP A 565 -0.97 11.13 33.53
N LEU A 566 -1.86 11.97 33.01
CA LEU A 566 -2.08 12.08 31.57
C LEU A 566 -0.82 12.57 30.84
N ALA A 567 -0.12 13.57 31.37
CA ALA A 567 1.07 14.13 30.73
C ALA A 567 2.21 13.10 30.75
N GLU A 568 2.42 12.41 31.88
CA GLU A 568 3.40 11.33 31.98
C GLU A 568 3.10 10.18 31.01
N ALA A 569 1.84 9.78 30.87
CA ALA A 569 1.42 8.72 29.96
C ALA A 569 1.66 9.10 28.49
N VAL A 570 1.31 10.33 28.09
CA VAL A 570 1.55 10.84 26.73
C VAL A 570 3.04 10.89 26.44
N GLN A 571 3.84 11.41 27.37
CA GLN A 571 5.28 11.48 27.23
C GLN A 571 5.91 10.08 27.10
N ARG A 572 5.46 9.12 27.90
CA ARG A 572 5.93 7.73 27.82
C ARG A 572 5.60 7.09 26.47
N LEU A 573 4.39 7.29 25.95
CA LEU A 573 4.02 6.79 24.62
C LEU A 573 4.85 7.44 23.51
N LEU A 574 5.13 8.73 23.62
CA LEU A 574 5.98 9.45 22.68
C LEU A 574 7.41 8.91 22.69
N GLU A 575 7.97 8.62 23.87
CA GLU A 575 9.27 7.96 24.00
C GLU A 575 9.29 6.60 23.30
N LEU A 576 8.27 5.76 23.54
CA LEU A 576 8.16 4.43 22.93
C LEU A 576 7.97 4.51 21.40
N GLN A 577 7.21 5.50 20.91
CA GLN A 577 7.06 5.75 19.47
C GLN A 577 8.39 6.22 18.84
N ASN A 578 9.06 7.19 19.47
CA ASN A 578 10.30 7.78 18.93
C ASN A 578 11.47 6.79 18.95
N THR A 579 11.50 5.91 19.96
CA THR A 579 12.48 4.81 20.04
C THR A 579 12.06 3.58 19.24
N ARG A 580 10.88 3.63 18.58
CA ARG A 580 10.35 2.60 17.68
C ARG A 580 10.31 1.20 18.31
N VAL A 581 9.92 1.14 19.58
CA VAL A 581 9.85 -0.12 20.32
C VAL A 581 8.85 -1.09 19.67
N PRO A 582 9.25 -2.33 19.34
CA PRO A 582 8.37 -3.28 18.67
C PRO A 582 7.25 -3.82 19.59
N ASN A 583 7.52 -3.94 20.89
CA ASN A 583 6.60 -4.44 21.92
C ASN A 583 6.26 -3.36 22.96
N ALA A 584 5.86 -2.18 22.50
CA ALA A 584 5.57 -1.02 23.35
C ALA A 584 4.58 -1.33 24.48
N GLU A 585 3.58 -2.16 24.20
CA GLU A 585 2.56 -2.59 25.16
C GLU A 585 3.11 -3.41 26.35
N GLU A 586 4.25 -4.09 26.18
CA GLU A 586 4.89 -4.87 27.24
C GLU A 586 5.86 -4.03 28.08
N ILE A 587 6.44 -3.00 27.48
CA ILE A 587 7.50 -2.16 28.08
C ILE A 587 6.94 -0.90 28.77
N PHE A 588 5.70 -0.52 28.44
CA PHE A 588 5.01 0.61 29.07
C PHE A 588 4.92 0.45 30.59
#